data_AF-A0ABD2DQL2-F1
#
_entry.id   AF-A0ABD2DQL2-F1
#
_cell.length_a   1.000
_cell.length_b   1.000
_cell.length_c   1.000
_cell.angle_alpha   90.00
_cell.angle_beta   90.00
_cell.angle_gamma   90.00
#
_symmetry.space_group_name_H-M   'P 1'
#
loop_
_entity.id
_entity.type
_entity.pdbx_description
1 polymer ?
#
loop_
_entity_poly.entity_id
_entity_poly.type
_entity_poly.pdbx_seq_one_letter_code
_entity_poly.pdbx_strand_id
1 'polypeptide(L)'
;LKRSHLKVRFCTNDSQKSRGELVGLLRRLGFDISEEEVTSPAPATCQILKERGLRPHLLIHEGVRSEFEEIDTSNPNCVVIADAGEGFSYQNMNKAFQVLMELENPVLISLGKGRYYKETSGLMLDVGAYMKALEYACGIKAEVVGKPSPEFFKTALQAIGVEAHQAHG
;
A
#
# COMPACT_ATOMS: atom_id res chain seq x y z
N LEU A 1 5.71 -24.93 -13.27
CA LEU A 1 4.99 -24.04 -12.32
C LEU A 1 3.48 -24.05 -12.56
N LYS A 2 2.93 -23.68 -13.73
CA LYS A 2 1.48 -23.87 -14.01
C LYS A 2 1.03 -25.32 -14.31
N ARG A 3 1.97 -26.21 -14.62
CA ARG A 3 1.75 -27.68 -14.78
C ARG A 3 1.79 -28.48 -13.47
N SER A 4 2.22 -27.84 -12.39
CA SER A 4 2.11 -28.36 -11.03
C SER A 4 0.84 -27.75 -10.44
N HIS A 5 0.01 -28.52 -9.73
CA HIS A 5 -1.23 -28.04 -9.08
C HIS A 5 -1.01 -27.03 -7.92
N LEU A 6 0.03 -26.20 -8.02
CA LEU A 6 0.40 -25.17 -7.06
C LEU A 6 -0.29 -23.87 -7.44
N LYS A 7 -1.09 -23.31 -6.52
CA LYS A 7 -1.61 -21.94 -6.64
C LYS A 7 -0.44 -20.97 -6.50
N VAL A 8 -0.14 -20.21 -7.54
CA VAL A 8 0.94 -19.21 -7.55
C VAL A 8 0.32 -17.83 -7.35
N ARG A 9 0.86 -17.04 -6.40
CA ARG A 9 0.52 -15.62 -6.27
C ARG A 9 1.75 -14.73 -6.39
N PHE A 10 1.56 -13.61 -7.06
CA PHE A 10 2.55 -12.58 -7.28
C PHE A 10 2.33 -11.47 -6.25
N CYS A 11 3.31 -11.26 -5.39
CA CYS A 11 3.24 -10.21 -4.38
C CYS A 11 4.12 -9.04 -4.79
N THR A 12 3.53 -7.86 -4.97
CA THR A 12 4.25 -6.63 -5.33
C THR A 12 4.24 -5.63 -4.17
N ASN A 13 5.30 -4.83 -4.09
CA ASN A 13 5.38 -3.65 -3.24
C ASN A 13 5.18 -2.35 -4.04
N ASP A 14 4.87 -2.46 -5.34
CA ASP A 14 4.58 -1.30 -6.17
C ASP A 14 3.36 -0.58 -5.59
N SER A 15 3.56 0.67 -5.19
CA SER A 15 2.54 1.55 -4.64
C SER A 15 2.27 2.76 -5.54
N GLN A 16 2.83 2.74 -6.76
CA GLN A 16 2.63 3.76 -7.78
C GLN A 16 1.72 3.29 -8.92
N LYS A 17 1.59 1.97 -9.14
CA LYS A 17 0.73 1.37 -10.18
C LYS A 17 -0.40 0.55 -9.57
N SER A 18 -1.56 0.62 -10.21
CA SER A 18 -2.69 -0.26 -9.92
C SER A 18 -2.36 -1.71 -10.27
N ARG A 19 -3.16 -2.63 -9.70
CA ARG A 19 -3.08 -4.06 -9.97
C ARG A 19 -3.36 -4.37 -11.45
N GLY A 20 -4.34 -3.68 -12.03
CA GLY A 20 -4.71 -3.82 -13.44
C GLY A 20 -3.57 -3.43 -14.38
N GLU A 21 -2.86 -2.33 -14.10
CA GLU A 21 -1.70 -1.90 -14.88
C GLU A 21 -0.53 -2.90 -14.81
N LEU A 22 -0.24 -3.42 -13.62
CA LEU A 22 0.81 -4.42 -13.43
C LEU A 22 0.50 -5.71 -14.19
N VAL A 23 -0.75 -6.20 -14.09
CA VAL A 23 -1.22 -7.37 -14.84
C VAL A 23 -1.15 -7.12 -16.35
N GLY A 24 -1.58 -5.95 -16.82
CA GLY A 24 -1.49 -5.56 -18.23
C GLY A 24 -0.05 -5.57 -18.75
N LEU A 25 0.91 -5.08 -17.95
CA LEU A 25 2.34 -5.12 -18.29
C LEU A 25 2.87 -6.56 -18.37
N LEU A 26 2.57 -7.39 -17.37
CA LEU A 26 3.01 -8.78 -17.33
C LEU A 26 2.40 -9.60 -18.49
N ARG A 27 1.14 -9.38 -18.83
CA ARG A 27 0.49 -10.00 -19.99
C ARG A 27 1.18 -9.64 -21.30
N ARG A 28 1.57 -8.36 -21.48
CA ARG A 28 2.35 -7.93 -22.67
C ARG A 28 3.73 -8.59 -22.75
N LEU A 29 4.30 -9.00 -21.62
CA LEU A 29 5.56 -9.75 -21.55
C LEU A 29 5.36 -11.28 -21.71
N GLY A 30 4.15 -11.75 -21.98
CA GLY A 30 3.83 -13.16 -22.22
C GLY A 30 3.48 -13.96 -20.96
N PHE A 31 3.28 -13.30 -19.81
CA PHE A 31 2.80 -13.98 -18.61
C PHE A 31 1.29 -14.13 -18.64
N ASP A 32 0.82 -15.36 -18.47
CA ASP A 32 -0.58 -15.65 -18.20
C ASP A 32 -0.84 -15.40 -16.70
N ILE A 33 -1.39 -14.24 -16.36
CA ILE A 33 -1.67 -13.82 -14.97
C ILE A 33 -2.99 -13.04 -14.92
N SER A 34 -3.73 -13.20 -13.83
CA SER A 34 -4.93 -12.45 -13.49
C SER A 34 -4.69 -11.49 -12.33
N GLU A 35 -5.58 -10.51 -12.19
CA GLU A 35 -5.56 -9.59 -11.05
C GLU A 35 -5.73 -10.29 -9.70
N GLU A 36 -6.51 -11.36 -9.65
CA GLU A 36 -6.74 -12.16 -8.44
C GLU A 36 -5.47 -12.88 -7.95
N GLU A 37 -4.51 -13.10 -8.86
CA GLU A 37 -3.22 -13.69 -8.56
C GLU A 37 -2.20 -12.67 -8.08
N VAL A 38 -2.52 -11.37 -8.08
CA VAL A 38 -1.64 -10.29 -7.61
C VAL A 38 -2.10 -9.77 -6.25
N THR A 39 -1.21 -9.85 -5.25
CA THR A 39 -1.38 -9.19 -3.96
C THR A 39 -0.57 -7.89 -3.96
N SER A 40 -1.27 -6.75 -3.85
CA SER A 40 -0.71 -5.39 -3.72
C SER A 40 -1.17 -4.75 -2.39
N PRO A 41 -0.44 -3.76 -1.86
CA PRO A 41 -0.77 -3.14 -0.58
C PRO A 41 -2.06 -2.30 -0.60
N ALA A 42 -2.43 -1.71 -1.75
CA ALA A 42 -3.61 -0.85 -1.86
C ALA A 42 -4.94 -1.58 -1.55
N PRO A 43 -5.28 -2.73 -2.18
CA PRO A 43 -6.48 -3.49 -1.84
C PRO A 43 -6.55 -3.93 -0.37
N ALA A 44 -5.42 -4.32 0.22
CA ALA A 44 -5.34 -4.69 1.63
C ALA A 44 -5.65 -3.49 2.54
N THR A 45 -5.12 -2.31 2.22
CA THR A 45 -5.45 -1.06 2.91
C THR A 45 -6.94 -0.73 2.75
N CYS A 46 -7.50 -0.84 1.55
CA CYS A 46 -8.94 -0.62 1.31
C CYS A 46 -9.82 -1.53 2.17
N GLN A 47 -9.45 -2.79 2.34
CA GLN A 47 -10.15 -3.72 3.24
C GLN A 47 -10.09 -3.24 4.70
N ILE A 48 -8.91 -2.86 5.19
CA ILE A 48 -8.73 -2.33 6.55
C ILE A 48 -9.60 -1.07 6.77
N LEU A 49 -9.63 -0.16 5.80
CA LEU A 49 -10.44 1.05 5.87
C LEU A 49 -11.93 0.73 5.99
N LYS A 50 -12.44 -0.19 5.15
CA LYS A 50 -13.84 -0.64 5.17
C LYS A 50 -14.19 -1.32 6.49
N GLU A 51 -13.37 -2.24 6.97
CA GLU A 51 -13.60 -2.99 8.22
C GLU A 51 -13.61 -2.10 9.46
N ARG A 52 -12.78 -1.04 9.47
CA ARG A 52 -12.67 -0.11 10.60
C ARG A 52 -13.53 1.15 10.46
N GLY A 53 -14.28 1.30 9.37
CA GLY A 53 -15.09 2.50 9.10
C GLY A 53 -14.24 3.78 8.97
N LEU A 54 -13.03 3.65 8.43
CA LEU A 54 -12.09 4.76 8.26
C LEU A 54 -12.29 5.44 6.90
N ARG A 55 -12.18 6.76 6.89
CA ARG A 55 -12.25 7.64 5.73
C ARG A 55 -10.93 8.38 5.61
N PRO A 56 -10.08 8.04 4.63
CA PRO A 56 -8.71 8.54 4.61
C PRO A 56 -8.59 9.89 3.90
N HIS A 57 -7.66 10.70 4.38
CA HIS A 57 -6.94 11.65 3.54
C HIS A 57 -5.85 10.87 2.78
N LEU A 58 -5.95 10.82 1.46
CA LEU A 58 -5.05 10.05 0.60
C LEU A 58 -3.84 10.90 0.17
N LEU A 59 -2.64 10.51 0.60
CA LEU A 59 -1.35 10.98 0.10
C LEU A 59 -0.66 9.84 -0.65
N ILE A 60 -1.09 9.62 -1.89
CA ILE A 60 -0.70 8.47 -2.73
C ILE A 60 -0.42 8.94 -4.16
N HIS A 61 0.27 8.11 -4.96
CA HIS A 61 0.47 8.36 -6.39
C HIS A 61 -0.86 8.28 -7.17
N GLU A 62 -0.97 9.04 -8.27
CA GLU A 62 -2.16 9.05 -9.12
C GLU A 62 -2.49 7.65 -9.68
N GLY A 63 -1.48 6.89 -10.07
CA GLY A 63 -1.63 5.55 -10.65
C GLY A 63 -2.22 4.49 -9.72
N VAL A 64 -2.32 4.74 -8.40
CA VAL A 64 -3.02 3.87 -7.46
C VAL A 64 -4.36 4.43 -6.97
N ARG A 65 -4.76 5.63 -7.40
CA ARG A 65 -6.03 6.23 -6.95
C ARG A 65 -7.25 5.39 -7.30
N SER A 66 -7.25 4.72 -8.47
CA SER A 66 -8.35 3.88 -8.91
C SER A 66 -8.67 2.75 -7.92
N GLU A 67 -7.67 2.26 -7.18
CA GLU A 67 -7.85 1.23 -6.13
C GLU A 67 -8.66 1.74 -4.92
N PHE A 68 -8.77 3.06 -4.76
CA PHE A 68 -9.47 3.73 -3.65
C PHE A 68 -10.79 4.40 -4.08
N GLU A 69 -11.26 4.23 -5.32
CA GLU A 69 -12.48 4.90 -5.82
C GLU A 69 -13.74 4.60 -5.01
N GLU A 70 -13.85 3.41 -4.45
CA GLU A 70 -14.99 3.01 -3.59
C GLU A 70 -14.83 3.41 -2.11
N ILE A 71 -13.73 4.06 -1.74
CA ILE A 71 -13.47 4.46 -0.36
C ILE A 71 -13.99 5.88 -0.16
N ASP A 72 -14.85 6.07 0.84
CA ASP A 72 -15.29 7.40 1.24
C ASP A 72 -14.11 8.20 1.82
N THR A 73 -13.77 9.31 1.18
CA THR A 73 -12.70 10.23 1.61
C THR A 73 -13.24 11.53 2.22
N SER A 74 -14.56 11.64 2.42
CA SER A 74 -15.18 12.82 3.03
C SER A 74 -14.92 12.85 4.53
N ASN A 75 -14.76 14.06 5.10
CA ASN A 75 -14.48 14.27 6.53
C ASN A 75 -13.44 13.27 7.09
N PRO A 76 -12.17 13.38 6.65
CA PRO A 76 -11.16 12.36 6.94
C PRO A 76 -10.98 12.10 8.44
N ASN A 77 -10.85 10.83 8.80
CA ASN A 77 -10.54 10.39 10.17
C ASN A 77 -9.28 9.53 10.26
N CYS A 78 -8.52 9.45 9.18
CA CYS A 78 -7.17 8.89 9.14
C CYS A 78 -6.39 9.46 7.95
N VAL A 79 -5.09 9.17 7.89
CA VAL A 79 -4.25 9.44 6.71
C VAL A 79 -3.74 8.11 6.16
N VAL A 80 -3.80 7.96 4.83
CA VAL A 80 -3.12 6.89 4.11
C VAL A 80 -1.99 7.49 3.28
N ILE A 81 -0.78 6.99 3.47
CA ILE A 81 0.42 7.40 2.74
C ILE A 81 0.99 6.24 1.92
N ALA A 82 1.32 6.50 0.67
CA ALA A 82 2.03 5.60 -0.23
C ALA A 82 3.13 6.38 -0.93
N ASP A 83 3.99 5.72 -1.73
CA ASP A 83 4.91 6.49 -2.56
C ASP A 83 4.10 7.41 -3.48
N ALA A 84 4.20 8.72 -3.26
CA ALA A 84 3.47 9.74 -4.00
C ALA A 84 4.36 10.47 -5.00
N GLY A 85 5.66 10.12 -5.10
CA GLY A 85 6.63 10.82 -5.95
C GLY A 85 6.63 12.33 -5.70
N GLU A 86 6.42 13.11 -6.77
CA GLU A 86 6.27 14.58 -6.71
C GLU A 86 5.10 15.05 -5.82
N GLY A 87 4.15 14.16 -5.53
CA GLY A 87 3.07 14.39 -4.57
C GLY A 87 3.56 14.63 -3.15
N PHE A 88 4.79 14.23 -2.78
CA PHE A 88 5.43 14.54 -1.50
C PHE A 88 5.94 15.98 -1.39
N SER A 89 5.15 16.93 -1.89
CA SER A 89 5.38 18.35 -1.67
C SER A 89 5.17 18.74 -0.20
N TYR A 90 5.80 19.84 0.23
CA TYR A 90 5.58 20.39 1.57
C TYR A 90 4.10 20.63 1.85
N GLN A 91 3.37 21.16 0.86
CA GLN A 91 1.95 21.47 0.99
C GLN A 91 1.11 20.22 1.26
N ASN A 92 1.36 19.12 0.55
CA ASN A 92 0.62 17.88 0.72
C ASN A 92 0.99 17.18 2.03
N MET A 93 2.28 17.16 2.39
CA MET A 93 2.74 16.67 3.69
C MET A 93 2.12 17.46 4.84
N ASN A 94 2.07 18.79 4.73
CA ASN A 94 1.49 19.65 5.75
C ASN A 94 -0.03 19.48 5.88
N LYS A 95 -0.75 19.23 4.78
CA LYS A 95 -2.18 18.87 4.83
C LYS A 95 -2.41 17.55 5.56
N ALA A 96 -1.63 16.51 5.24
CA ALA A 96 -1.70 15.23 5.95
C ALA A 96 -1.39 15.39 7.44
N PHE A 97 -0.37 16.18 7.79
CA PHE A 97 -0.06 16.54 9.17
C PHE A 97 -1.24 17.25 9.87
N GLN A 98 -1.84 18.27 9.25
CA GLN A 98 -2.97 18.99 9.81
C GLN A 98 -4.16 18.07 10.08
N VAL A 99 -4.50 17.18 9.13
CA VAL A 99 -5.54 16.16 9.33
C VAL A 99 -5.23 15.31 10.56
N LEU A 100 -4.00 14.80 10.71
CA LEU A 100 -3.65 14.00 11.89
C LEU A 100 -3.77 14.78 13.19
N MET A 101 -3.34 16.05 13.22
CA MET A 101 -3.36 16.87 14.43
C MET A 101 -4.77 17.29 14.88
N GLU A 102 -5.74 17.30 13.98
CA GLU A 102 -7.15 17.61 14.29
C GLU A 102 -7.91 16.41 14.87
N LEU A 103 -7.35 15.21 14.79
CA LEU A 103 -7.99 13.98 15.27
C LEU A 103 -7.64 13.72 16.74
N GLU A 104 -8.66 13.35 17.53
CA GLU A 104 -8.46 12.88 18.91
C GLU A 104 -7.65 11.58 18.94
N ASN A 105 -7.88 10.70 17.97
CA ASN A 105 -7.20 9.40 17.83
C ASN A 105 -6.60 9.30 16.42
N PRO A 106 -5.43 9.90 16.16
CA PRO A 106 -4.85 9.94 14.83
C PRO A 106 -4.39 8.55 14.37
N VAL A 107 -4.87 8.15 13.18
CA VAL A 107 -4.47 6.91 12.51
C VAL A 107 -3.69 7.26 11.24
N LEU A 108 -2.45 6.78 11.16
CA LEU A 108 -1.60 6.87 9.97
C LEU A 108 -1.34 5.47 9.43
N ILE A 109 -1.77 5.20 8.20
CA ILE A 109 -1.54 3.93 7.51
C ILE A 109 -0.55 4.19 6.36
N SER A 110 0.51 3.39 6.28
CA SER A 110 1.50 3.46 5.20
C SER A 110 1.49 2.20 4.35
N LEU A 111 1.44 2.32 3.03
CA LEU A 111 1.51 1.18 2.10
C LEU A 111 2.92 0.60 1.97
N GLY A 112 3.91 1.20 2.63
CA GLY A 112 5.30 0.76 2.61
C GLY A 112 6.14 1.36 3.74
N LYS A 113 7.38 0.89 3.86
CA LYS A 113 8.36 1.41 4.84
C LYS A 113 9.78 1.44 4.29
N GLY A 114 9.93 1.36 2.97
CA GLY A 114 11.23 1.41 2.34
C GLY A 114 11.87 2.77 2.58
N ARG A 115 13.20 2.78 2.69
CA ARG A 115 13.96 4.02 2.96
C ARG A 115 14.24 4.77 1.66
N TYR A 116 14.55 4.01 0.62
CA TYR A 116 14.89 4.47 -0.71
C TYR A 116 14.78 3.31 -1.69
N TYR A 117 14.72 3.61 -2.98
CA TYR A 117 14.89 2.66 -4.08
C TYR A 117 15.88 3.20 -5.12
N LYS A 118 16.28 2.36 -6.07
CA LYS A 118 17.23 2.73 -7.13
C LYS A 118 16.50 2.83 -8.46
N GLU A 119 16.62 3.97 -9.11
CA GLU A 119 16.25 4.19 -10.52
C GLU A 119 17.49 4.35 -11.40
N THR A 120 17.28 4.48 -12.71
CA THR A 120 18.33 4.75 -13.70
C THR A 120 19.08 6.06 -13.40
N SER A 121 18.37 7.07 -12.91
CA SER A 121 18.89 8.40 -12.59
C SER A 121 19.57 8.50 -11.22
N GLY A 122 19.35 7.54 -10.31
CA GLY A 122 19.97 7.55 -8.98
C GLY A 122 19.16 6.87 -7.89
N LEU A 123 19.55 7.12 -6.64
CA LEU A 123 18.77 6.73 -5.46
C LEU A 123 17.63 7.72 -5.24
N MET A 124 16.41 7.20 -5.09
CA MET A 124 15.20 7.96 -4.83
C MET A 124 14.71 7.68 -3.42
N LEU A 125 14.18 8.71 -2.75
CA LEU A 125 13.51 8.52 -1.47
C LEU A 125 12.24 7.70 -1.66
N ASP A 126 11.96 6.84 -0.69
CA ASP A 126 10.74 6.04 -0.65
C ASP A 126 9.83 6.53 0.49
N VAL A 127 8.58 6.07 0.51
CA VAL A 127 7.52 6.48 1.44
C VAL A 127 7.95 6.45 2.91
N GLY A 128 8.87 5.56 3.30
CA GLY A 128 9.31 5.43 4.69
C GLY A 128 9.95 6.71 5.24
N ALA A 129 10.60 7.54 4.42
CA ALA A 129 11.16 8.82 4.86
C ALA A 129 10.04 9.82 5.23
N TYR A 130 9.01 9.89 4.39
CA TYR A 130 7.87 10.80 4.57
C TYR A 130 6.92 10.31 5.67
N MET A 131 6.68 9.01 5.75
CA MET A 131 5.97 8.36 6.86
C MET A 131 6.64 8.71 8.20
N LYS A 132 7.98 8.59 8.29
CA LYS A 132 8.73 8.94 9.50
C LYS A 132 8.62 10.43 9.85
N ALA A 133 8.54 11.31 8.87
CA ALA A 133 8.32 12.73 9.12
C ALA A 133 6.96 13.00 9.78
N LEU A 134 5.88 12.35 9.32
CA LEU A 134 4.55 12.47 9.95
C LEU A 134 4.51 11.82 11.33
N GLU A 135 5.08 10.63 11.49
CA GLU A 135 5.21 9.97 12.80
C GLU A 135 5.92 10.87 13.81
N TYR A 136 7.04 11.49 13.41
CA TYR A 136 7.79 12.40 14.26
C TYR A 136 6.99 13.66 14.62
N ALA A 137 6.37 14.30 13.63
CA ALA A 137 5.62 15.53 13.83
C ALA A 137 4.37 15.35 14.70
N CYS A 138 3.67 14.21 14.58
CA CYS A 138 2.43 13.94 15.31
C CYS A 138 2.66 13.14 16.61
N GLY A 139 3.86 12.62 16.86
CA GLY A 139 4.14 11.75 18.01
C GLY A 139 3.44 10.39 17.95
N ILE A 140 3.15 9.88 16.75
CA ILE A 140 2.40 8.63 16.52
C ILE A 140 3.28 7.59 15.83
N LYS A 141 2.77 6.36 15.72
CA LYS A 141 3.38 5.32 14.87
C LYS A 141 2.43 4.94 13.73
N ALA A 142 3.00 4.76 12.54
CA ALA A 142 2.25 4.34 11.38
C ALA A 142 1.99 2.83 11.41
N GLU A 143 0.78 2.43 10.98
CA GLU A 143 0.47 1.05 10.63
C GLU A 143 0.97 0.77 9.21
N VAL A 144 1.90 -0.17 9.04
CA VAL A 144 2.49 -0.47 7.72
C VAL A 144 1.78 -1.67 7.09
N VAL A 145 1.12 -1.44 5.96
CA VAL A 145 0.40 -2.43 5.16
C VAL A 145 1.23 -2.77 3.92
N GLY A 146 1.94 -3.89 3.93
CA GLY A 146 2.82 -4.30 2.84
C GLY A 146 3.95 -5.21 3.33
N LYS A 147 4.74 -5.82 2.42
CA LYS A 147 5.84 -6.71 2.86
C LYS A 147 6.90 -5.96 3.68
N PRO A 148 7.52 -6.63 4.67
CA PRO A 148 7.26 -7.99 5.14
C PRO A 148 6.33 -7.97 6.36
N SER A 149 5.21 -7.24 6.36
CA SER A 149 4.27 -7.35 7.48
C SER A 149 3.65 -8.76 7.50
N PRO A 150 3.60 -9.43 8.65
CA PRO A 150 2.94 -10.73 8.78
C PRO A 150 1.47 -10.70 8.35
N GLU A 151 0.76 -9.57 8.53
CA GLU A 151 -0.62 -9.44 8.06
C GLU A 151 -0.71 -9.53 6.53
N PHE A 152 0.22 -8.94 5.79
CA PHE A 152 0.23 -9.01 4.33
C PHE A 152 0.42 -10.44 3.82
N PHE A 153 1.30 -11.22 4.47
CA PHE A 153 1.43 -12.66 4.19
C PHE A 153 0.17 -13.42 4.59
N LYS A 154 -0.46 -13.08 5.72
CA LYS A 154 -1.68 -13.73 6.20
C LYS A 154 -2.86 -13.50 5.27
N THR A 155 -3.06 -12.29 4.75
CA THR A 155 -4.10 -11.98 3.74
C THR A 155 -3.83 -12.72 2.43
N ALA A 156 -2.56 -12.80 1.99
CA ALA A 156 -2.19 -13.59 0.84
C ALA A 156 -2.48 -15.09 1.05
N LEU A 157 -2.23 -15.64 2.24
CA LEU A 157 -2.49 -17.05 2.60
C LEU A 157 -3.99 -17.37 2.75
N GLN A 158 -4.76 -16.49 3.41
CA GLN A 158 -6.21 -16.63 3.57
C GLN A 158 -6.93 -16.64 2.22
N ALA A 159 -6.50 -15.81 1.28
CA ALA A 159 -7.07 -15.76 -0.07
C ALA A 159 -6.71 -16.99 -0.94
N ILE A 160 -5.74 -17.81 -0.52
CA ILE A 160 -5.37 -19.09 -1.19
C ILE A 160 -6.09 -20.29 -0.52
N GLY A 161 -6.70 -20.08 0.66
CA GLY A 161 -7.40 -21.11 1.44
C GLY A 161 -6.45 -22.02 2.23
N VAL A 162 -5.24 -21.53 2.57
CA VAL A 162 -4.22 -22.32 3.28
C VAL A 162 -3.94 -21.63 4.61
N GLU A 163 -4.20 -22.33 5.72
CA GLU A 163 -3.77 -21.85 7.04
C GLU A 163 -2.23 -21.74 7.10
N ALA A 164 -1.74 -20.76 7.87
CA ALA A 164 -0.36 -20.27 7.89
C ALA A 164 0.70 -21.23 8.45
N HIS A 165 0.54 -22.55 8.25
CA HIS A 165 1.46 -23.58 8.73
C HIS A 165 2.50 -24.03 7.70
N GLN A 166 2.46 -23.60 6.43
CA GLN A 166 3.33 -24.17 5.38
C GLN A 166 4.20 -23.16 4.61
N ALA A 167 4.96 -22.34 5.32
CA ALA A 167 6.02 -21.54 4.71
C ALA A 167 7.35 -21.74 5.47
N HIS A 168 8.14 -22.73 5.04
CA HIS A 168 9.58 -22.83 5.33
C HIS A 168 10.36 -22.80 4.02
N GLY A 169 11.43 -22.00 4.00
CA GLY A 169 12.38 -21.83 2.89
C GLY A 169 12.95 -20.43 2.86
#